data_AF-A0A524QGM7-F1
#
_entry.id   AF-A0A524QGM7-F1
#
_cell.length_a   1.000
_cell.length_b   1.000
_cell.length_c   1.000
_cell.angle_alpha   90.00
_cell.angle_beta   90.00
_cell.angle_gamma   90.00
#
_symmetry.space_group_name_H-M   'P 1'
#
loop_
_entity.id
_entity.type
_entity.pdbx_description
1 polymer ?
#
loop_
_entity_poly.entity_id
_entity_poly.type
_entity_poly.pdbx_seq_one_letter_code
_entity_poly.pdbx_strand_id
1 'polypeptide(L)'
;MKDPFTLFITRDMALKYFGNEDPVGKTIRVNNKYTFTVSGVLENVPQNSHFHFDFLTGIETLCSMEGGKGKSENWDNFRYTTYIQLIDNAKPEDIKDKLNGLATKYLSTSSFFKGTLFFAKPLKGIHLGSNSNFEIGDNSDIKYICLVSSMGLLIILIACFNYMNMATARSYNRGRETGILKVSGAGKGEIIIQLITESVLLSFGGLILALAVAGFLLPSFSSFAERSLTYRMILEYPTLLKVIVLTLATAIIAGTYPAIHLASISPLNLITENFKTFGGNRSGRLRNLLVVVQNIISVIALI
;
A
#
# COMPACT_ATOMS: atom_id res chain seq x y z
N MET A 1 2.42 -17.81 30.35
CA MET A 1 3.17 -19.05 30.67
C MET A 1 3.20 -19.24 32.17
N LYS A 2 3.11 -20.49 32.66
CA LYS A 2 3.22 -20.79 34.11
C LYS A 2 4.67 -21.02 34.54
N ASP A 3 5.52 -21.50 33.64
CA ASP A 3 6.90 -21.83 33.97
C ASP A 3 7.83 -20.62 33.76
N PRO A 4 8.58 -20.18 34.80
CA PRO A 4 9.52 -19.08 34.68
C PRO A 4 10.73 -19.46 33.81
N PHE A 5 11.34 -18.48 33.16
CA PHE A 5 12.49 -18.68 32.25
C PHE A 5 12.19 -19.61 31.06
N THR A 6 10.95 -19.57 30.59
CA THR A 6 10.56 -20.19 29.32
C THR A 6 10.44 -19.14 28.21
N LEU A 7 10.71 -19.55 26.98
CA LEU A 7 10.68 -18.65 25.83
C LEU A 7 10.09 -19.35 24.60
N PHE A 8 9.40 -18.59 23.75
CA PHE A 8 8.99 -19.00 22.41
C PHE A 8 9.81 -18.21 21.40
N ILE A 9 10.24 -18.88 20.33
CA ILE A 9 11.01 -18.28 19.24
C ILE A 9 10.21 -18.31 17.95
N THR A 10 10.45 -17.37 17.05
CA THR A 10 9.97 -17.46 15.66
C THR A 10 10.74 -18.54 14.88
N ARG A 11 10.17 -19.01 13.77
CA ARG A 11 10.79 -20.02 12.90
C ARG A 11 12.16 -19.58 12.39
N ASP A 12 12.34 -18.30 12.04
CA ASP A 12 13.63 -17.78 11.58
C ASP A 12 14.70 -17.86 12.69
N MET A 13 14.33 -17.54 13.93
CA MET A 13 15.25 -17.62 15.06
C MET A 13 15.55 -19.08 15.45
N ALA A 14 14.58 -19.98 15.33
CA ALA A 14 14.82 -21.42 15.49
C ALA A 14 15.89 -21.93 14.52
N LEU A 15 15.74 -21.62 13.24
CA LEU A 15 16.71 -21.98 12.20
C LEU A 15 18.08 -21.33 12.45
N LYS A 16 18.12 -20.07 12.90
CA LYS A 16 19.37 -19.34 13.16
C LYS A 16 20.19 -19.94 14.31
N TYR A 17 19.56 -20.35 15.41
CA TYR A 17 20.27 -20.85 16.59
C TYR A 17 20.45 -22.37 16.62
N PHE A 18 19.50 -23.11 16.07
CA PHE A 18 19.48 -24.58 16.16
C PHE A 18 19.57 -25.28 14.80
N GLY A 19 19.64 -24.53 13.69
CA GLY A 19 19.68 -25.10 12.36
C GLY A 19 18.41 -25.92 12.08
N ASN A 20 18.59 -27.16 11.60
CA ASN A 20 17.50 -28.09 11.32
C ASN A 20 17.13 -28.98 12.52
N GLU A 21 17.73 -28.76 13.69
CA GLU A 21 17.41 -29.55 14.87
C GLU A 21 16.15 -29.03 15.56
N ASP A 22 15.41 -29.91 16.25
CA ASP A 22 14.28 -29.51 17.07
C ASP A 22 14.77 -28.59 18.21
N PRO A 23 14.31 -27.32 18.28
CA PRO A 23 14.72 -26.39 19.31
C PRO A 23 13.95 -26.59 20.63
N VAL A 24 12.82 -27.31 20.63
CA VAL A 24 11.97 -27.45 21.81
C VAL A 24 12.70 -28.23 22.91
N GLY A 25 12.65 -27.72 24.13
CA GLY A 25 13.36 -28.26 25.30
C GLY A 25 14.84 -27.89 25.38
N LYS A 26 15.42 -27.30 24.34
CA LYS A 26 16.79 -26.77 24.39
C LYS A 26 16.85 -25.43 25.08
N THR A 27 18.06 -25.01 25.45
CA THR A 27 18.28 -23.77 26.19
C THR A 27 18.97 -22.70 25.35
N ILE A 28 18.60 -21.45 25.59
CA ILE A 28 19.27 -20.27 25.05
C ILE A 28 19.74 -19.42 26.23
N ARG A 29 21.01 -19.01 26.21
CA ARG A 29 21.56 -18.14 27.24
C ARG A 29 21.51 -16.68 26.78
N VAL A 30 20.82 -15.83 27.55
CA VAL A 30 20.65 -14.41 27.29
C VAL A 30 21.52 -13.60 28.25
N ASN A 31 22.28 -12.64 27.71
CA ASN A 31 23.20 -11.76 28.45
C ASN A 31 24.18 -12.49 29.38
N ASN A 32 24.55 -13.74 29.04
CA ASN A 32 25.39 -14.63 29.85
C ASN A 32 24.94 -14.83 31.31
N LYS A 33 23.70 -14.46 31.65
CA LYS A 33 23.19 -14.47 33.02
C LYS A 33 21.97 -15.36 33.16
N TYR A 34 21.09 -15.34 32.19
CA TYR A 34 19.80 -16.03 32.26
C TYR A 34 19.75 -17.13 31.21
N THR A 35 19.39 -18.34 31.66
CA THR A 35 19.20 -19.49 30.79
C THR A 35 17.71 -19.71 30.62
N PHE A 36 17.25 -19.61 29.39
CA PHE A 36 15.85 -19.82 29.04
C PHE A 36 15.70 -21.15 28.33
N THR A 37 14.60 -21.86 28.60
CA THR A 37 14.23 -23.09 27.87
C THR A 37 13.23 -22.74 26.78
N VAL A 38 13.46 -23.25 25.56
CA VAL A 38 12.54 -23.07 24.44
C VAL A 38 11.33 -23.97 24.64
N SER A 39 10.16 -23.37 24.82
CA SER A 39 8.90 -24.10 25.01
C SER A 39 8.14 -24.33 23.71
N GLY A 40 8.46 -23.58 22.65
CA GLY A 40 7.79 -23.72 21.37
C GLY A 40 8.35 -22.80 20.30
N VAL A 41 8.02 -23.16 19.06
CA VAL A 41 8.33 -22.36 17.86
C VAL A 41 7.04 -21.79 17.31
N LEU A 42 7.03 -20.49 17.06
CA LEU A 42 5.92 -19.75 16.46
C LEU A 42 6.23 -19.46 14.99
N GLU A 43 5.18 -19.34 14.18
CA GLU A 43 5.32 -18.81 12.81
C GLU A 43 5.88 -17.39 12.84
N ASN A 44 6.61 -17.02 11.78
CA ASN A 44 7.16 -15.67 11.66
C ASN A 44 6.01 -14.66 11.56
N VAL A 45 6.15 -13.56 12.28
CA VAL A 45 5.17 -12.47 12.22
C VAL A 45 5.18 -11.86 10.81
N PRO A 46 4.00 -11.67 10.18
CA PRO A 46 3.90 -10.96 8.91
C PRO A 46 4.49 -9.56 8.97
N GLN A 47 5.13 -9.11 7.89
CA GLN A 47 5.75 -7.79 7.81
C GLN A 47 4.74 -6.64 8.03
N ASN A 48 3.47 -6.83 7.66
CA ASN A 48 2.38 -5.87 7.84
C ASN A 48 1.69 -5.95 9.22
N SER A 49 2.30 -6.59 10.21
CA SER A 49 1.84 -6.56 11.60
C SER A 49 2.20 -5.24 12.28
N HIS A 50 1.44 -4.83 13.31
CA HIS A 50 1.86 -3.76 14.22
C HIS A 50 2.77 -4.29 15.35
N PHE A 51 2.74 -5.60 15.59
CA PHE A 51 3.46 -6.25 16.68
C PHE A 51 4.42 -7.28 16.10
N HIS A 52 5.71 -6.96 16.09
CA HIS A 52 6.79 -7.84 15.65
C HIS A 52 7.63 -8.31 16.84
N PHE A 53 8.01 -9.58 16.83
CA PHE A 53 8.85 -10.17 17.86
C PHE A 53 9.66 -11.32 17.28
N ASP A 54 10.84 -11.53 17.83
CA ASP A 54 11.70 -12.69 17.57
C ASP A 54 11.62 -13.72 18.69
N PHE A 55 11.38 -13.22 19.92
CA PHE A 55 11.29 -14.00 21.14
C PHE A 55 10.11 -13.51 21.97
N LEU A 56 9.36 -14.44 22.56
CA LEU A 56 8.31 -14.15 23.53
C LEU A 56 8.56 -14.90 24.83
N THR A 57 8.44 -14.21 25.96
CA THR A 57 8.51 -14.80 27.29
C THR A 57 7.40 -14.25 28.17
N GLY A 58 7.14 -14.92 29.30
CA GLY A 58 6.14 -14.47 30.26
C GLY A 58 6.60 -13.23 31.01
N ILE A 59 5.68 -12.29 31.26
CA ILE A 59 5.95 -11.07 32.04
C ILE A 59 6.53 -11.37 33.43
N GLU A 60 6.10 -12.45 34.07
CA GLU A 60 6.61 -12.91 35.37
C GLU A 60 8.13 -13.21 35.34
N THR A 61 8.64 -13.69 34.21
CA THR A 61 10.09 -13.90 34.03
C THR A 61 10.83 -12.57 33.98
N LEU A 62 10.30 -11.58 33.25
CA LEU A 62 10.86 -10.24 33.19
C LEU A 62 10.89 -9.59 34.58
N CYS A 63 9.78 -9.68 35.33
CA CYS A 63 9.72 -9.16 36.70
C CYS A 63 10.74 -9.84 37.63
N SER A 64 10.92 -11.15 37.49
CA SER A 64 11.92 -11.90 38.26
C SER A 64 13.35 -11.48 37.92
N MET A 65 13.64 -11.13 36.67
CA MET A 65 14.95 -10.62 36.23
C MET A 65 15.25 -9.20 36.73
N GLU A 66 14.22 -8.39 37.00
CA GLU A 66 14.33 -6.98 37.43
C GLU A 66 14.27 -6.77 38.96
N GLY A 67 14.25 -7.85 39.74
CA GLY A 67 14.28 -7.81 41.21
C GLY A 67 12.97 -8.17 41.92
N GLY A 68 11.99 -8.77 41.22
CA GLY A 68 10.76 -9.35 41.80
C GLY A 68 9.45 -8.65 41.41
N LYS A 69 8.31 -9.21 41.86
CA LYS A 69 6.94 -8.79 41.51
C LYS A 69 6.55 -7.37 41.95
N GLY A 70 7.30 -6.75 42.86
CA GLY A 70 6.98 -5.43 43.40
C GLY A 70 6.91 -4.29 42.36
N LYS A 71 7.40 -4.50 41.13
CA LYS A 71 7.33 -3.52 40.04
C LYS A 71 6.17 -3.75 39.05
N SER A 72 5.48 -4.89 39.10
CA SER A 72 4.37 -5.20 38.17
C SER A 72 3.00 -4.74 38.66
N GLU A 73 2.84 -4.52 39.96
CA GLU A 73 1.59 -4.01 40.57
C GLU A 73 1.49 -2.47 40.55
N ASN A 74 2.55 -1.83 40.04
CA ASN A 74 2.63 -0.39 39.88
C ASN A 74 1.88 0.06 38.62
N TRP A 75 0.67 0.58 38.81
CA TRP A 75 -0.17 1.10 37.72
C TRP A 75 0.36 2.40 37.11
N ASP A 76 1.29 3.09 37.77
CA ASP A 76 2.00 4.26 37.26
C ASP A 76 3.16 3.90 36.30
N ASN A 77 3.33 2.61 35.98
CA ASN A 77 4.33 2.12 35.04
C ASN A 77 3.75 1.94 33.62
N PHE A 78 3.90 2.97 32.79
CA PHE A 78 3.43 3.00 31.40
C PHE A 78 4.34 2.28 30.39
N ARG A 79 5.25 1.41 30.85
CA ARG A 79 6.22 0.72 29.99
C ARG A 79 5.62 -0.34 29.08
N TYR A 80 4.45 -0.88 29.42
CA TYR A 80 3.84 -2.00 28.73
C TYR A 80 2.62 -1.58 27.91
N THR A 81 2.64 -1.84 26.61
CA THR A 81 1.45 -1.72 25.76
C THR A 81 0.48 -2.85 26.12
N THR A 82 -0.76 -2.48 26.47
CA THR A 82 -1.79 -3.42 26.88
C THR A 82 -2.84 -3.56 25.79
N TYR A 83 -3.06 -4.79 25.33
CA TYR A 83 -4.13 -5.12 24.40
C TYR A 83 -5.34 -5.67 25.15
N ILE A 84 -6.53 -5.20 24.80
CA ILE A 84 -7.80 -5.63 25.39
C ILE A 84 -8.65 -6.17 24.26
N GLN A 85 -9.06 -7.44 24.37
CA GLN A 85 -10.04 -8.03 23.48
C GLN A 85 -11.44 -7.80 24.06
N LEU A 86 -12.28 -7.09 23.31
CA LEU A 86 -13.69 -6.92 23.65
C LEU A 86 -14.46 -8.20 23.35
N ILE A 87 -15.51 -8.46 24.14
CA ILE A 87 -16.49 -9.51 23.82
C ILE A 87 -17.26 -9.15 22.55
N ASP A 88 -17.86 -10.14 21.92
CA ASP A 88 -18.63 -9.94 20.69
C ASP A 88 -19.71 -8.86 20.89
N ASN A 89 -19.83 -7.95 19.91
CA ASN A 89 -20.73 -6.79 19.89
C ASN A 89 -20.45 -5.66 20.91
N ALA A 90 -19.43 -5.78 21.77
CA ALA A 90 -19.03 -4.65 22.62
C ALA A 90 -18.22 -3.61 21.83
N LYS A 91 -18.46 -2.34 22.12
CA LYS A 91 -17.79 -1.21 21.50
C LYS A 91 -16.75 -0.59 22.45
N PRO A 92 -15.72 0.10 21.93
CA PRO A 92 -14.74 0.79 22.77
C PRO A 92 -15.35 1.80 23.75
N GLU A 93 -16.48 2.42 23.39
CA GLU A 93 -17.20 3.35 24.25
C GLU A 93 -17.75 2.67 25.51
N ASP A 94 -18.12 1.40 25.43
CA ASP A 94 -18.76 0.64 26.52
C ASP A 94 -17.80 0.37 27.69
N ILE A 95 -16.48 0.41 27.43
CA ILE A 95 -15.46 0.17 28.46
C ILE A 95 -14.83 1.47 28.99
N LYS A 96 -15.14 2.62 28.39
CA LYS A 96 -14.50 3.91 28.71
C LYS A 96 -14.64 4.26 30.20
N ASP A 97 -15.84 4.17 30.75
CA ASP A 97 -16.08 4.54 32.15
C ASP A 97 -15.41 3.56 33.12
N LYS A 98 -15.36 2.27 32.75
CA LYS A 98 -14.65 1.25 33.54
C LYS A 98 -13.14 1.52 33.55
N LEU A 99 -12.58 1.87 32.40
CA LEU A 99 -11.17 2.23 32.26
C LEU A 99 -10.83 3.49 33.08
N ASN A 100 -11.68 4.52 33.01
CA ASN A 100 -11.52 5.74 33.81
C ASN A 100 -11.65 5.47 35.32
N GLY A 101 -12.53 4.55 35.71
CA GLY A 101 -12.66 4.09 37.09
C GLY A 101 -11.40 3.40 37.60
N LEU A 102 -10.78 2.55 36.77
CA LEU A 102 -9.49 1.92 37.10
C LEU A 102 -8.37 2.96 37.21
N ALA A 103 -8.29 3.90 36.27
CA ALA A 103 -7.33 4.99 36.33
C ALA A 103 -7.47 5.80 37.62
N THR A 104 -8.70 6.18 37.98
CA THR A 104 -8.97 6.91 39.23
C THR A 104 -8.59 6.07 40.45
N LYS A 105 -8.90 4.77 40.47
CA LYS A 105 -8.63 3.91 41.62
C LYS A 105 -7.13 3.70 41.85
N TYR A 106 -6.36 3.48 40.79
CA TYR A 106 -4.96 3.03 40.89
C TYR A 106 -3.92 4.12 40.62
N LEU A 107 -4.27 5.21 39.94
CA LEU A 107 -3.36 6.33 39.67
C LEU A 107 -3.57 7.54 40.60
N SER A 108 -4.68 7.60 41.34
CA SER A 108 -4.96 8.75 42.24
C SER A 108 -3.97 8.90 43.39
N THR A 109 -3.28 7.82 43.75
CA THR A 109 -2.20 7.78 44.74
C THR A 109 -0.87 8.30 44.20
N SER A 110 -0.70 8.37 42.87
CA SER A 110 0.50 8.95 42.26
C SER A 110 0.34 10.46 42.13
N SER A 111 1.28 11.23 42.70
CA SER A 111 1.27 12.70 42.60
C SER A 111 1.44 13.20 41.16
N PHE A 112 2.14 12.44 40.32
CA PHE A 112 2.45 12.81 38.94
C PHE A 112 1.35 12.40 37.95
N PHE A 113 0.68 11.27 38.17
CA PHE A 113 -0.34 10.73 37.26
C PHE A 113 -1.78 10.93 37.73
N LYS A 114 -1.98 11.78 38.75
CA LYS A 114 -3.30 12.13 39.25
C LYS A 114 -4.12 12.83 38.16
N GLY A 115 -5.28 12.27 37.83
CA GLY A 115 -6.17 12.78 36.79
C GLY A 115 -5.89 12.25 35.38
N THR A 116 -4.89 11.37 35.21
CA THR A 116 -4.71 10.62 33.97
C THR A 116 -5.90 9.68 33.75
N LEU A 117 -6.41 9.64 32.52
CA LEU A 117 -7.49 8.75 32.10
C LEU A 117 -6.95 7.74 31.09
N PHE A 118 -7.48 6.51 31.16
CA PHE A 118 -7.16 5.49 30.18
C PHE A 118 -8.13 5.57 28.99
N PHE A 119 -7.59 5.51 27.78
CA PHE A 119 -8.38 5.46 26.55
C PHE A 119 -7.99 4.22 25.73
N ALA A 120 -8.99 3.53 25.21
CA ALA A 120 -8.79 2.44 24.26
C ALA A 120 -8.80 2.99 22.84
N LYS A 121 -7.86 2.54 22.00
CA LYS A 121 -7.88 2.80 20.56
C LYS A 121 -8.17 1.50 19.81
N PRO A 122 -9.00 1.52 18.76
CA PRO A 122 -9.20 0.35 17.91
C PRO A 122 -7.89 -0.07 17.25
N LEU A 123 -7.52 -1.35 17.37
CA LEU A 123 -6.28 -1.89 16.82
C LEU A 123 -6.16 -1.65 15.30
N LYS A 124 -7.28 -1.70 14.56
CA LYS A 124 -7.30 -1.45 13.11
C LYS A 124 -6.88 -0.03 12.71
N GLY A 125 -7.01 0.94 13.61
CA GLY A 125 -6.69 2.35 13.35
C GLY A 125 -5.33 2.79 13.89
N ILE A 126 -4.60 1.91 14.57
CA ILE A 126 -3.39 2.29 15.31
C ILE A 126 -2.28 2.76 14.36
N HIS A 127 -2.07 2.05 13.25
CA HIS A 127 -0.95 2.28 12.34
C HIS A 127 -0.99 3.63 11.59
N LEU A 128 -2.20 4.13 11.30
CA LEU A 128 -2.40 5.34 10.47
C LEU A 128 -2.95 6.56 11.23
N GLY A 129 -3.46 6.35 12.44
CA GLY A 129 -4.17 7.37 13.21
C GLY A 129 -3.64 7.53 14.63
N SER A 130 -2.58 6.82 15.01
CA SER A 130 -2.03 6.92 16.35
C SER A 130 -0.75 7.75 16.37
N ASN A 131 -0.77 8.80 17.19
CA ASN A 131 0.39 9.64 17.51
C ASN A 131 0.76 9.44 19.00
N SER A 132 0.71 8.22 19.52
CA SER A 132 1.08 7.96 20.91
C SER A 132 2.60 7.82 21.02
N ASN A 133 3.17 8.34 22.11
CA ASN A 133 4.62 8.33 22.36
C ASN A 133 5.19 6.94 22.71
N PHE A 134 4.33 5.94 22.93
CA PHE A 134 4.71 4.62 23.47
C PHE A 134 4.05 3.48 22.68
N GLU A 135 4.37 3.41 21.38
CA GLU A 135 3.87 2.34 20.50
C GLU A 135 4.98 1.36 20.14
N ILE A 136 4.59 0.09 19.97
CA ILE A 136 5.55 -0.99 19.71
C ILE A 136 6.00 -0.98 18.24
N GLY A 137 5.14 -0.53 17.33
CA GLY A 137 5.42 -0.50 15.89
C GLY A 137 5.55 0.92 15.33
N ASP A 138 6.15 1.01 14.15
CA ASP A 138 6.19 2.24 13.36
C ASP A 138 4.76 2.73 13.05
N ASN A 139 4.54 4.01 13.27
CA ASN A 139 3.35 4.70 12.78
C ASN A 139 3.68 5.55 11.56
N SER A 140 2.68 5.68 10.70
CA SER A 140 2.74 6.57 9.55
C SER A 140 1.49 7.44 9.55
N ASP A 141 1.63 8.72 9.27
CA ASP A 141 0.45 9.60 9.12
C ASP A 141 -0.29 9.22 7.83
N ILE A 142 -1.62 9.09 7.90
CA ILE A 142 -2.48 8.90 6.73
C ILE A 142 -2.23 9.93 5.63
N LYS A 143 -1.75 11.13 5.99
CA LYS A 143 -1.35 12.18 5.04
C LYS A 143 -0.27 11.72 4.07
N TYR A 144 0.72 10.94 4.53
CA TYR A 144 1.77 10.42 3.64
C TYR A 144 1.19 9.46 2.60
N ILE A 145 0.27 8.60 3.01
CA ILE A 145 -0.42 7.68 2.08
C ILE A 145 -1.27 8.48 1.08
N CYS A 146 -1.98 9.50 1.55
CA CYS A 146 -2.78 10.37 0.70
C CYS A 146 -1.90 11.10 -0.33
N LEU A 147 -0.73 11.60 0.09
CA LEU A 147 0.23 12.29 -0.78
C LEU A 147 0.82 11.34 -1.83
N VAL A 148 1.31 10.16 -1.44
CA VAL A 148 1.86 9.19 -2.40
C VAL A 148 0.78 8.69 -3.37
N SER A 149 -0.45 8.47 -2.87
CA SER A 149 -1.58 8.06 -3.71
C SER A 149 -1.99 9.15 -4.70
N SER A 150 -1.99 10.41 -4.29
CA SER A 150 -2.32 11.53 -5.19
C SER A 150 -1.24 11.71 -6.25
N MET A 151 0.05 11.61 -5.91
CA MET A 151 1.15 11.62 -6.89
C MET A 151 1.00 10.49 -7.91
N GLY A 152 0.69 9.27 -7.46
CA GLY A 152 0.44 8.13 -8.35
C GLY A 152 -0.72 8.40 -9.32
N LEU A 153 -1.82 8.97 -8.84
CA LEU A 153 -2.97 9.35 -9.67
C LEU A 153 -2.58 10.42 -10.71
N LEU A 154 -1.80 11.43 -10.32
CA LEU A 154 -1.32 12.48 -11.24
C LEU A 154 -0.43 11.89 -12.34
N ILE A 155 0.48 10.97 -12.00
CA ILE A 155 1.34 10.29 -12.98
C ILE A 155 0.50 9.48 -13.98
N ILE A 156 -0.54 8.80 -13.52
CA ILE A 156 -1.48 8.07 -14.38
C ILE A 156 -2.20 9.03 -15.33
N LEU A 157 -2.67 10.19 -14.84
CA LEU A 157 -3.30 11.20 -15.68
C LEU A 157 -2.34 11.75 -16.74
N ILE A 158 -1.09 12.03 -16.37
CA ILE A 158 -0.04 12.43 -17.31
C ILE A 158 0.13 11.37 -18.39
N ALA A 159 0.20 10.09 -18.01
CA ALA A 159 0.35 8.99 -18.96
C ALA A 159 -0.84 8.90 -19.93
N CYS A 160 -2.08 9.05 -19.43
CA CYS A 160 -3.28 9.10 -20.26
C CYS A 160 -3.23 10.26 -21.26
N PHE A 161 -2.90 11.48 -20.82
CA PHE A 161 -2.80 12.64 -21.72
C PHE A 161 -1.66 12.50 -22.73
N ASN A 162 -0.53 11.95 -22.32
CA ASN A 162 0.59 11.68 -23.22
C ASN A 162 0.18 10.70 -24.33
N TYR A 163 -0.47 9.60 -23.95
CA TYR A 163 -0.98 8.63 -24.91
C TYR A 163 -2.02 9.26 -25.86
N MET A 164 -2.98 10.01 -25.32
CA MET A 164 -3.98 10.74 -26.14
C MET A 164 -3.31 11.69 -27.13
N ASN A 165 -2.29 12.43 -26.68
CA ASN A 165 -1.54 13.37 -27.52
C ASN A 165 -0.79 12.64 -28.64
N MET A 166 -0.12 11.53 -28.34
CA MET A 166 0.57 10.69 -29.33
C MET A 166 -0.40 10.05 -30.33
N ALA A 167 -1.52 9.49 -29.85
CA ALA A 167 -2.55 8.89 -30.69
C ALA A 167 -3.22 9.93 -31.60
N THR A 168 -3.45 11.14 -31.09
CA THR A 168 -3.97 12.27 -31.87
C THR A 168 -2.95 12.73 -32.91
N ALA A 169 -1.66 12.82 -32.58
CA ALA A 169 -0.61 13.17 -33.55
C ALA A 169 -0.49 12.14 -34.69
N ARG A 170 -0.67 10.85 -34.38
CA ARG A 170 -0.68 9.76 -35.38
C ARG A 170 -2.01 9.60 -36.12
N SER A 171 -3.03 10.40 -35.78
CA SER A 171 -4.36 10.31 -36.39
C SER A 171 -4.38 10.62 -37.88
N TYR A 172 -3.39 11.34 -38.42
CA TYR A 172 -3.27 11.57 -39.86
C TYR A 172 -3.08 10.27 -40.66
N ASN A 173 -2.12 9.45 -40.26
CA ASN A 173 -1.84 8.16 -40.92
C ASN A 173 -2.98 7.16 -40.69
N ARG A 174 -3.52 7.11 -39.46
CA ARG A 174 -4.65 6.24 -39.10
C ARG A 174 -5.97 6.66 -39.72
N GLY A 175 -6.12 7.94 -40.04
CA GLY A 175 -7.31 8.47 -40.70
C GLY A 175 -7.52 7.84 -42.07
N ARG A 176 -6.44 7.62 -42.84
CA ARG A 176 -6.51 6.95 -44.16
C ARG A 176 -6.97 5.50 -44.03
N GLU A 177 -6.41 4.75 -43.10
CA GLU A 177 -6.80 3.37 -42.80
C GLU A 177 -8.27 3.26 -42.35
N THR A 178 -8.67 4.12 -41.41
CA THR A 178 -10.06 4.19 -40.91
C THR A 178 -11.03 4.62 -42.01
N GLY A 179 -10.60 5.49 -42.92
CA GLY A 179 -11.36 5.92 -44.10
C GLY A 179 -11.63 4.78 -45.07
N ILE A 180 -10.62 3.96 -45.36
CA ILE A 180 -10.75 2.76 -46.21
C ILE A 180 -11.73 1.75 -45.58
N LEU A 181 -11.64 1.53 -44.27
CA LEU A 181 -12.55 0.64 -43.54
C LEU A 181 -14.00 1.14 -43.59
N LYS A 182 -14.24 2.45 -43.40
CA LYS A 182 -15.59 3.04 -43.51
C LYS A 182 -16.18 2.92 -44.91
N VAL A 183 -15.36 3.12 -45.95
CA VAL A 183 -15.81 2.94 -47.35
C VAL A 183 -16.12 1.48 -47.65
N SER A 184 -15.43 0.55 -46.98
CA SER A 184 -15.66 -0.90 -47.06
C SER A 184 -16.85 -1.39 -46.22
N GLY A 185 -17.57 -0.48 -45.54
CA GLY A 185 -18.79 -0.81 -44.79
C GLY A 185 -18.63 -0.89 -43.27
N ALA A 186 -17.44 -0.61 -42.70
CA ALA A 186 -17.24 -0.68 -41.26
C ALA A 186 -18.05 0.39 -40.51
N GLY A 187 -18.78 -0.06 -39.48
CA GLY A 187 -19.59 0.79 -38.61
C GLY A 187 -18.73 1.63 -37.65
N LYS A 188 -19.29 2.73 -37.13
CA LYS A 188 -18.61 3.57 -36.13
C LYS A 188 -18.22 2.78 -34.86
N GLY A 189 -19.04 1.83 -34.44
CA GLY A 189 -18.79 1.00 -33.27
C GLY A 189 -17.61 0.04 -33.44
N GLU A 190 -17.48 -0.57 -34.62
CA GLU A 190 -16.40 -1.52 -34.92
C GLU A 190 -15.03 -0.83 -34.86
N ILE A 191 -14.94 0.39 -35.39
CA ILE A 191 -13.73 1.22 -35.37
C ILE A 191 -13.37 1.62 -33.92
N ILE A 192 -14.37 1.98 -33.11
CA ILE A 192 -14.14 2.32 -31.70
C ILE A 192 -13.62 1.11 -30.93
N ILE A 193 -14.23 -0.07 -31.10
CA ILE A 193 -13.81 -1.31 -30.44
C ILE A 193 -12.39 -1.69 -30.86
N GLN A 194 -12.07 -1.61 -32.15
CA GLN A 194 -10.71 -1.90 -32.66
C GLN A 194 -9.66 -0.99 -32.01
N LEU A 195 -9.92 0.33 -31.97
CA LEU A 195 -8.96 1.29 -31.40
C LEU A 195 -8.81 1.14 -29.89
N ILE A 196 -9.90 0.90 -29.16
CA ILE A 196 -9.83 0.63 -27.72
C ILE A 196 -9.06 -0.67 -27.46
N THR A 197 -9.33 -1.72 -28.24
CA THR A 197 -8.62 -3.01 -28.11
C THR A 197 -7.13 -2.84 -28.35
N GLU A 198 -6.73 -2.04 -29.33
CA GLU A 198 -5.32 -1.72 -29.56
C GLU A 198 -4.69 -0.97 -28.39
N SER A 199 -5.38 0.04 -27.83
CA SER A 199 -4.92 0.75 -26.63
C SER A 199 -4.73 -0.21 -25.46
N VAL A 200 -5.69 -1.12 -25.24
CA VAL A 200 -5.61 -2.15 -24.20
C VAL A 200 -4.40 -3.06 -24.41
N LEU A 201 -4.21 -3.60 -25.62
CA LEU A 201 -3.07 -4.47 -25.92
C LEU A 201 -1.72 -3.79 -25.67
N LEU A 202 -1.57 -2.53 -26.10
CA LEU A 202 -0.36 -1.75 -25.86
C LEU A 202 -0.13 -1.49 -24.37
N SER A 203 -1.18 -1.15 -23.61
CA SER A 203 -1.09 -0.94 -22.16
C SER A 203 -0.72 -2.22 -21.39
N PHE A 204 -1.26 -3.38 -21.78
CA PHE A 204 -0.88 -4.66 -21.19
C PHE A 204 0.56 -5.08 -21.56
N GLY A 205 1.01 -4.81 -22.79
CA GLY A 205 2.41 -4.97 -23.17
C GLY A 205 3.35 -4.09 -22.33
N GLY A 206 2.95 -2.84 -22.10
CA GLY A 206 3.65 -1.92 -21.19
C GLY A 206 3.64 -2.40 -19.73
N LEU A 207 2.54 -2.99 -19.25
CA LEU A 207 2.45 -3.56 -17.90
C LEU A 207 3.43 -4.71 -17.71
N ILE A 208 3.55 -5.62 -18.69
CA ILE A 208 4.52 -6.73 -18.62
C ILE A 208 5.95 -6.19 -18.51
N LEU A 209 6.29 -5.19 -19.34
CA LEU A 209 7.59 -4.54 -19.30
C LEU A 209 7.82 -3.83 -17.94
N ALA A 210 6.79 -3.14 -17.43
CA ALA A 210 6.86 -2.46 -16.14
C ALA A 210 7.07 -3.43 -14.98
N LEU A 211 6.43 -4.60 -14.99
CA LEU A 211 6.64 -5.66 -13.99
C LEU A 211 8.07 -6.22 -14.06
N ALA A 212 8.62 -6.42 -15.26
CA ALA A 212 10.00 -6.86 -15.43
C ALA A 212 11.00 -5.83 -14.89
N VAL A 213 10.81 -4.54 -15.23
CA VAL A 213 11.64 -3.44 -14.73
C VAL A 213 11.49 -3.29 -13.21
N ALA A 214 10.27 -3.39 -12.68
CA ALA A 214 10.01 -3.35 -11.25
C ALA A 214 10.74 -4.50 -10.54
N GLY A 215 10.68 -5.73 -11.05
CA GLY A 215 11.41 -6.87 -10.48
C GLY A 215 12.92 -6.64 -10.39
N PHE A 216 13.50 -5.94 -11.37
CA PHE A 216 14.93 -5.59 -11.37
C PHE A 216 15.29 -4.44 -10.41
N LEU A 217 14.44 -3.42 -10.31
CA LEU A 217 14.71 -2.22 -9.50
C LEU A 217 14.28 -2.35 -8.03
N LEU A 218 13.32 -3.23 -7.73
CA LEU A 218 12.74 -3.37 -6.40
C LEU A 218 13.77 -3.73 -5.32
N PRO A 219 14.78 -4.61 -5.55
CA PRO A 219 15.80 -4.90 -4.53
C PRO A 219 16.59 -3.64 -4.15
N SER A 220 17.07 -2.87 -5.13
CA SER A 220 17.81 -1.63 -4.89
C SER A 220 16.93 -0.56 -4.21
N PHE A 221 15.65 -0.50 -4.56
CA PHE A 221 14.70 0.39 -3.92
C PHE A 221 14.38 -0.03 -2.48
N SER A 222 14.28 -1.34 -2.21
CA SER A 222 14.00 -1.88 -0.88
C SER A 222 15.11 -1.54 0.12
N SER A 223 16.37 -1.60 -0.33
CA SER A 223 17.52 -1.18 0.49
C SER A 223 17.55 0.33 0.72
N PHE A 224 17.19 1.12 -0.29
CA PHE A 224 17.17 2.58 -0.17
C PHE A 224 16.04 3.08 0.73
N ALA A 225 14.87 2.45 0.64
CA ALA A 225 13.69 2.81 1.43
C ALA A 225 13.72 2.24 2.85
N GLU A 226 14.70 1.39 3.18
CA GLU A 226 14.75 0.64 4.45
C GLU A 226 13.43 -0.13 4.73
N ARG A 227 12.77 -0.60 3.67
CA ARG A 227 11.51 -1.35 3.73
C ARG A 227 11.66 -2.67 3.00
N SER A 228 11.14 -3.74 3.60
CA SER A 228 11.15 -5.12 3.09
C SER A 228 10.16 -5.34 1.92
N LEU A 229 10.25 -4.50 0.89
CA LEU A 229 9.41 -4.59 -0.31
C LEU A 229 9.82 -5.81 -1.13
N THR A 230 8.94 -6.81 -1.16
CA THR A 230 9.20 -8.07 -1.88
C THR A 230 8.37 -8.13 -3.15
N TYR A 231 8.97 -8.61 -4.25
CA TYR A 231 8.27 -8.77 -5.54
C TYR A 231 7.00 -9.64 -5.42
N ARG A 232 7.00 -10.59 -4.48
CA ARG A 232 5.85 -11.43 -4.14
C ARG A 232 4.61 -10.63 -3.75
N MET A 233 4.76 -9.48 -3.08
CA MET A 233 3.63 -8.64 -2.65
C MET A 233 2.82 -8.10 -3.85
N ILE A 234 3.49 -7.88 -4.99
CA ILE A 234 2.84 -7.43 -6.24
C ILE A 234 2.06 -8.59 -6.88
N LEU A 235 2.59 -9.81 -6.77
CA LEU A 235 1.99 -11.02 -7.34
C LEU A 235 0.87 -11.61 -6.49
N GLU A 236 0.64 -11.10 -5.28
CA GLU A 236 -0.49 -11.54 -4.46
C GLU A 236 -1.82 -11.24 -5.18
N TYR A 237 -2.72 -12.22 -5.19
CA TYR A 237 -4.00 -12.18 -5.89
C TYR A 237 -4.78 -10.86 -5.75
N PRO A 238 -5.00 -10.30 -4.54
CA PRO A 238 -5.76 -9.05 -4.40
C PRO A 238 -5.03 -7.83 -4.98
N THR A 239 -3.70 -7.82 -4.93
CA THR A 239 -2.88 -6.71 -5.46
C THR A 239 -2.80 -6.78 -6.97
N LEU A 240 -2.53 -7.97 -7.51
CA LEU A 240 -2.46 -8.21 -8.95
C LEU A 240 -3.79 -7.86 -9.64
N LEU A 241 -4.92 -8.24 -9.04
CA LEU A 241 -6.24 -7.88 -9.55
C LEU A 241 -6.42 -6.35 -9.63
N LYS A 242 -6.03 -5.61 -8.58
CA LYS A 242 -6.10 -4.15 -8.58
C LYS A 242 -5.23 -3.53 -9.69
N VAL A 243 -4.02 -4.06 -9.89
CA VAL A 243 -3.11 -3.60 -10.96
C VAL A 243 -3.75 -3.83 -12.33
N ILE A 244 -4.27 -5.03 -12.59
CA ILE A 244 -4.94 -5.37 -13.86
C ILE A 244 -6.15 -4.47 -14.12
N VAL A 245 -7.01 -4.29 -13.11
CA VAL A 245 -8.20 -3.43 -13.22
C VAL A 245 -7.81 -1.98 -13.48
N LEU A 246 -6.77 -1.47 -12.81
CA LEU A 246 -6.28 -0.12 -13.00
C LEU A 246 -5.68 0.08 -14.40
N THR A 247 -4.89 -0.88 -14.89
CA THR A 247 -4.34 -0.84 -16.25
C THR A 247 -5.46 -0.87 -17.30
N LEU A 248 -6.48 -1.71 -17.11
CA LEU A 248 -7.61 -1.77 -18.01
C LEU A 248 -8.40 -0.45 -18.02
N ALA A 249 -8.68 0.11 -16.84
CA ALA A 249 -9.40 1.37 -16.71
C ALA A 249 -8.62 2.52 -17.39
N THR A 250 -7.31 2.60 -17.17
CA THR A 250 -6.47 3.66 -17.77
C THR A 250 -6.36 3.51 -19.28
N ALA A 251 -6.23 2.29 -19.81
CA ALA A 251 -6.21 2.01 -21.24
C ALA A 251 -7.50 2.43 -21.93
N ILE A 252 -8.65 2.12 -21.33
CA ILE A 252 -9.97 2.50 -21.86
C ILE A 252 -10.12 4.02 -21.85
N ILE A 253 -9.80 4.68 -20.73
CA ILE A 253 -9.89 6.14 -20.61
C ILE A 253 -8.99 6.82 -21.65
N ALA A 254 -7.74 6.38 -21.78
CA ALA A 254 -6.77 6.92 -22.72
C ALA A 254 -7.15 6.68 -24.19
N GLY A 255 -7.72 5.51 -24.51
CA GLY A 255 -8.14 5.13 -25.86
C GLY A 255 -9.46 5.74 -26.32
N THR A 256 -10.37 6.06 -25.39
CA THR A 256 -11.72 6.55 -25.71
C THR A 256 -11.70 7.84 -26.53
N TYR A 257 -10.88 8.81 -26.14
CA TYR A 257 -10.84 10.11 -26.82
C TYR A 257 -10.36 10.01 -28.28
N PRO A 258 -9.19 9.39 -28.58
CA PRO A 258 -8.77 9.16 -29.96
C PRO A 258 -9.75 8.31 -30.77
N ALA A 259 -10.35 7.29 -30.15
CA ALA A 259 -11.30 6.39 -30.82
C ALA A 259 -12.54 7.12 -31.31
N ILE A 260 -13.18 7.92 -30.45
CA ILE A 260 -14.37 8.71 -30.82
C ILE A 260 -13.99 9.78 -31.85
N HIS A 261 -12.86 10.46 -31.66
CA HIS A 261 -12.40 11.49 -32.59
C HIS A 261 -12.22 10.91 -34.00
N LEU A 262 -11.50 9.79 -34.16
CA LEU A 262 -11.29 9.12 -35.46
C LEU A 262 -12.57 8.50 -36.04
N ALA A 263 -13.40 7.88 -35.20
CA ALA A 263 -14.67 7.30 -35.64
C ALA A 263 -15.68 8.35 -36.12
N SER A 264 -15.58 9.60 -35.65
CA SER A 264 -16.47 10.69 -36.08
C SER A 264 -16.15 11.31 -37.44
N ILE A 265 -14.96 11.06 -38.01
CA ILE A 265 -14.51 11.70 -39.26
C ILE A 265 -15.23 11.13 -40.49
N SER A 266 -15.77 12.00 -41.34
CA SER A 266 -16.44 11.62 -42.59
C SER A 266 -15.46 11.15 -43.68
N PRO A 267 -15.74 10.08 -44.43
CA PRO A 267 -14.86 9.54 -45.50
C PRO A 267 -14.49 10.54 -46.60
N LEU A 268 -15.43 11.41 -46.98
CA LEU A 268 -15.24 12.43 -48.03
C LEU A 268 -14.16 13.48 -47.68
N ASN A 269 -13.98 13.77 -46.39
CA ASN A 269 -12.98 14.73 -45.95
C ASN A 269 -11.58 14.11 -45.83
N LEU A 270 -11.46 12.77 -45.87
CA LEU A 270 -10.19 12.04 -45.71
C LEU A 270 -9.40 11.86 -47.01
N ILE A 271 -10.06 12.03 -48.16
CA ILE A 271 -9.51 11.71 -49.49
C ILE A 271 -9.14 12.98 -50.29
N THR A 272 -9.67 14.15 -49.91
CA THR A 272 -9.34 15.43 -50.55
C THR A 272 -8.11 16.09 -49.91
N GLU A 273 -7.26 16.75 -50.72
CA GLU A 273 -5.98 17.38 -50.31
C GLU A 273 -6.10 18.39 -49.13
N ASN A 274 -7.32 18.80 -48.78
CA ASN A 274 -7.64 19.66 -47.65
C ASN A 274 -7.46 19.01 -46.26
N PHE A 275 -7.07 17.73 -46.19
CA PHE A 275 -6.77 17.07 -44.92
C PHE A 275 -5.57 17.67 -44.19
N LYS A 276 -4.64 18.36 -44.90
CA LYS A 276 -3.57 19.15 -44.27
C LYS A 276 -4.10 20.33 -43.45
N THR A 277 -5.31 20.81 -43.75
CA THR A 277 -5.92 22.01 -43.15
C THR A 277 -7.03 21.66 -42.13
N PHE A 278 -7.44 20.39 -42.06
CA PHE A 278 -8.48 19.90 -41.13
C PHE A 278 -7.97 19.54 -39.73
N GLY A 279 -6.76 19.98 -39.37
CA GLY A 279 -6.40 20.31 -37.99
C GLY A 279 -7.08 21.60 -37.51
N GLY A 280 -8.30 21.87 -37.98
CA GLY A 280 -9.05 23.10 -37.73
C GLY A 280 -9.20 23.36 -36.23
N ASN A 281 -9.10 24.64 -35.86
CA ASN A 281 -9.09 25.26 -34.52
C ASN A 281 -9.62 24.51 -33.28
N ARG A 282 -10.51 23.51 -33.36
CA ARG A 282 -10.99 22.73 -32.19
C ARG A 282 -10.08 21.57 -31.78
N SER A 283 -9.59 20.72 -32.70
CA SER A 283 -8.76 19.56 -32.31
C SER A 283 -7.36 19.99 -31.87
N GLY A 284 -6.80 21.03 -32.51
CA GLY A 284 -5.57 21.69 -32.09
C GLY A 284 -5.68 22.40 -30.74
N ARG A 285 -6.82 23.07 -30.45
CA ARG A 285 -7.06 23.70 -29.14
C ARG A 285 -7.22 22.68 -28.03
N LEU A 286 -7.93 21.57 -28.26
CA LEU A 286 -8.09 20.53 -27.24
C LEU A 286 -6.75 19.83 -26.95
N ARG A 287 -5.95 19.53 -27.99
CA ARG A 287 -4.58 19.02 -27.82
C ARG A 287 -3.71 20.01 -27.06
N ASN A 288 -3.73 21.29 -27.42
CA ASN A 288 -2.95 22.31 -26.72
C ASN A 288 -3.40 22.44 -25.25
N LEU A 289 -4.70 22.38 -24.97
CA LEU A 289 -5.23 22.33 -23.60
C LEU A 289 -4.72 21.09 -22.84
N LEU A 290 -4.80 19.89 -23.44
CA LEU A 290 -4.31 18.65 -22.84
C LEU A 290 -2.81 18.71 -22.54
N VAL A 291 -2.00 19.27 -23.45
CA VAL A 291 -0.55 19.47 -23.24
C VAL A 291 -0.28 20.47 -22.12
N VAL A 292 -1.03 21.58 -22.06
CA VAL A 292 -0.88 22.57 -20.98
C VAL A 292 -1.26 21.95 -19.63
N VAL A 293 -2.39 21.26 -19.54
CA VAL A 293 -2.83 20.55 -18.33
C VAL A 293 -1.80 19.49 -17.92
N GLN A 294 -1.29 18.70 -18.87
CA GLN A 294 -0.25 17.71 -18.60
C GLN A 294 1.01 18.36 -17.99
N ASN A 295 1.49 19.47 -18.57
CA ASN A 295 2.66 20.17 -18.05
C ASN A 295 2.41 20.80 -16.67
N ILE A 296 1.21 21.35 -16.42
CA ILE A 296 0.83 21.85 -15.09
C ILE A 296 0.88 20.71 -14.06
N ILE A 297 0.30 19.55 -14.39
CA ILE A 297 0.32 18.39 -13.49
C ILE A 297 1.75 17.92 -13.22
N SER A 298 2.62 17.88 -14.24
CA SER A 298 4.03 17.53 -14.06
C SER A 298 4.77 18.49 -13.13
N VAL A 299 4.52 19.80 -13.26
CA VAL A 299 5.13 20.82 -12.38
C VAL A 299 4.61 20.65 -10.95
N ILE A 300 3.31 20.45 -10.76
CA ILE A 300 2.72 20.21 -9.43
C ILE A 300 3.29 18.94 -8.79
N ALA A 301 3.53 17.89 -9.57
CA ALA A 301 4.10 16.64 -9.06
C ALA A 301 5.60 16.74 -8.71
N LEU A 302 6.31 17.74 -9.25
CA LEU A 302 7.73 17.99 -9.01
C LEU A 302 8.00 18.87 -7.79
N ILE A 303 7.04 19.72 -7.41
CA ILE A 303 7.09 20.62 -6.25
C ILE A 303 6.65 19.86 -5.00
#